data_AF-A0A8H3YRI5-F1
#
_entry.id   AF-A0A8H3YRI5-F1
#
_cell.length_a   1.000
_cell.length_b   1.000
_cell.length_c   1.000
_cell.angle_alpha   90.00
_cell.angle_beta   90.00
_cell.angle_gamma   90.00
#
_symmetry.space_group_name_H-M   'P 1'
#
loop_
_entity.id
_entity.type
_entity.pdbx_description
1 polymer ?
#
loop_
_entity_poly.entity_id
_entity_poly.type
_entity_poly.pdbx_seq_one_letter_code
_entity_poly.pdbx_strand_id
1 'polypeptide(L)'
;MSDIEDEMDVDAPISKDEITFSSGNKGGKRSAANLPVEAEDSLPWVEKYRPNSLDDVEGHQDILATINKFVEKNRLPHLLLYGPPGTGKTSTVLALARHIYGNKNMRQMVLELNASDDRGIDVVREQIKTFSSTKQIFSSLPQPSDSKNPQAKFKLIILDEADAMTSTAQMALRRIMEKYTANTRFCIIANYTHKLSPALLSRCTRFRFSPLKEPDIRRLVDHVITEESVKIDEAATESLVRLSKGDMRRALNVLQACHASSTPLRKPGEPIPNNANIQRETITESTIYECIAAPHPADIKQIRDTLLTTNDVTRCLQTLNTLKANKGLALADILTSLAEELGKLDVPAKTRIAWLEGLSEVEYRLSGGGSETIQTGGLVGVIRGGTEFMDKKGGK
;
A
#
# COMPACT_ATOMS: atom_id res chain seq x y z
N MET A 1 46.76 -22.06 -50.52
CA MET A 1 47.56 -21.20 -49.63
C MET A 1 46.63 -20.10 -49.18
N SER A 2 46.02 -20.07 -48.00
CA SER A 2 46.12 -20.81 -46.73
C SER A 2 44.82 -20.41 -46.00
N ASP A 3 43.94 -21.36 -45.68
CA ASP A 3 43.83 -22.01 -44.36
C ASP A 3 43.90 -21.01 -43.19
N ILE A 4 42.73 -20.67 -42.64
CA ILE A 4 42.53 -20.30 -41.23
C ILE A 4 41.21 -20.96 -40.82
N GLU A 5 41.32 -21.78 -39.79
CA GLU A 5 40.39 -22.80 -39.33
C GLU A 5 39.25 -22.27 -38.45
N ASP A 6 38.21 -23.10 -38.39
CA ASP A 6 37.07 -23.07 -37.49
C ASP A 6 37.48 -23.12 -36.01
N GLU A 7 36.80 -22.35 -35.16
CA GLU A 7 36.57 -22.73 -33.77
C GLU A 7 35.11 -22.45 -33.39
N MET A 8 34.31 -23.52 -33.42
CA MET A 8 32.99 -23.61 -32.82
C MET A 8 33.17 -23.84 -31.31
N ASP A 9 32.71 -22.90 -30.49
CA ASP A 9 32.68 -23.08 -29.04
C ASP A 9 31.49 -23.98 -28.66
N VAL A 10 31.84 -25.08 -27.99
CA VAL A 10 30.99 -26.24 -27.71
C VAL A 10 30.26 -26.06 -26.37
N ASP A 11 28.95 -26.29 -26.39
CA ASP A 11 28.09 -26.32 -25.20
C ASP A 11 28.64 -27.25 -24.10
N ALA A 12 28.84 -26.69 -22.90
CA ALA A 12 29.16 -27.46 -21.70
C ALA A 12 27.89 -28.12 -21.12
N PRO A 13 27.91 -29.42 -20.76
CA PRO A 13 26.74 -30.12 -20.25
C PRO A 13 26.44 -29.74 -18.79
N ILE A 14 25.16 -29.42 -18.53
CA ILE A 14 24.61 -29.15 -17.20
C ILE A 14 24.60 -30.44 -16.37
N SER A 15 25.22 -30.39 -15.19
CA SER A 15 25.29 -31.50 -14.24
C SER A 15 23.90 -31.87 -13.70
N LYS A 16 23.53 -33.15 -13.84
CA LYS A 16 22.35 -33.75 -13.22
C LYS A 16 22.64 -34.05 -11.76
N ASP A 17 22.20 -33.18 -10.85
CA ASP A 17 21.96 -33.59 -9.46
C ASP A 17 20.46 -33.89 -9.29
N GLU A 18 20.17 -35.18 -9.16
CA GLU A 18 18.84 -35.72 -8.87
C GLU A 18 18.38 -35.29 -7.48
N ILE A 19 17.42 -34.35 -7.43
CA ILE A 19 16.72 -34.01 -6.19
C ILE A 19 15.73 -35.15 -5.88
N THR A 20 16.14 -36.04 -4.98
CA THR A 20 15.29 -37.07 -4.39
C THR A 20 14.44 -36.46 -3.26
N PHE A 21 13.12 -36.38 -3.46
CA PHE A 21 12.19 -35.91 -2.42
C PHE A 21 11.89 -37.01 -1.41
N SER A 22 12.46 -36.94 -0.21
CA SER A 22 12.01 -37.75 0.92
C SER A 22 10.79 -37.10 1.58
N SER A 23 9.71 -37.86 1.71
CA SER A 23 8.46 -37.47 2.33
C SER A 23 8.47 -37.80 3.82
N GLY A 24 8.52 -36.78 4.67
CA GLY A 24 8.27 -36.98 6.10
C GLY A 24 8.60 -35.81 7.00
N ASN A 25 7.67 -34.85 7.15
CA ASN A 25 7.33 -34.39 8.50
C ASN A 25 5.97 -33.67 8.57
N LYS A 26 5.24 -33.91 9.66
CA LYS A 26 3.91 -33.38 9.98
C LYS A 26 4.02 -32.07 10.78
N GLY A 27 3.13 -31.11 10.47
CA GLY A 27 2.73 -30.03 11.37
C GLY A 27 3.22 -28.63 10.98
N GLY A 28 2.28 -27.74 10.63
CA GLY A 28 2.53 -26.32 10.37
C GLY A 28 1.67 -25.76 9.23
N LYS A 29 0.89 -24.71 9.49
CA LYS A 29 -0.12 -24.12 8.60
C LYS A 29 0.50 -23.69 7.26
N ARG A 30 0.04 -24.30 6.16
CA ARG A 30 0.46 -23.97 4.78
C ARG A 30 -0.42 -22.86 4.20
N SER A 31 0.20 -21.78 3.71
CA SER A 31 0.04 -21.28 2.33
C SER A 31 0.71 -19.91 2.10
N ALA A 32 2.00 -19.89 1.76
CA ALA A 32 2.52 -19.05 0.69
C ALA A 32 2.92 -20.00 -0.46
N ALA A 33 2.86 -19.56 -1.71
CA ALA A 33 3.16 -20.41 -2.87
C ALA A 33 4.48 -21.18 -2.66
N ASN A 34 4.50 -22.50 -2.90
CA ASN A 34 5.67 -23.41 -2.75
C ASN A 34 7.00 -22.74 -3.12
N LEU A 35 7.58 -22.04 -2.16
CA LEU A 35 8.90 -21.42 -2.19
C LEU A 35 9.71 -22.22 -1.16
N PRO A 36 11.01 -22.45 -1.39
CA PRO A 36 11.87 -23.06 -0.39
C PRO A 36 11.75 -22.28 0.93
N VAL A 37 11.86 -22.96 2.08
CA VAL A 37 11.77 -22.33 3.41
C VAL A 37 12.77 -21.15 3.56
N GLU A 38 13.89 -21.21 2.84
CA GLU A 38 14.91 -20.16 2.75
C GLU A 38 14.43 -18.89 2.01
N ALA A 39 13.43 -19.02 1.13
CA ALA A 39 12.85 -17.90 0.39
C ALA A 39 11.67 -17.23 1.15
N GLU A 40 11.08 -17.90 2.15
CA GLU A 40 10.06 -17.26 3.01
C GLU A 40 10.67 -16.18 3.93
N ASP A 41 11.94 -16.36 4.34
CA ASP A 41 12.67 -15.39 5.16
C ASP A 41 13.20 -14.18 4.38
N SER A 42 13.22 -14.24 3.04
CA SER A 42 13.64 -13.11 2.19
C SER A 42 12.48 -12.28 1.64
N LEU A 43 11.24 -12.67 1.92
CA LEU A 43 10.07 -11.91 1.48
C LEU A 43 9.94 -10.59 2.26
N PRO A 44 9.61 -9.47 1.57
CA PRO A 44 9.24 -8.23 2.24
C PRO A 44 8.11 -8.48 3.25
N TRP A 45 8.15 -7.79 4.39
CA TRP A 45 7.17 -7.97 5.47
C TRP A 45 5.74 -7.67 5.01
N VAL A 46 5.58 -6.79 4.03
CA VAL A 46 4.30 -6.52 3.36
C VAL A 46 3.66 -7.77 2.76
N GLU A 47 4.47 -8.67 2.20
CA GLU A 47 4.01 -9.93 1.61
C GLU A 47 3.97 -11.06 2.64
N LYS A 48 4.98 -11.13 3.53
CA LYS A 48 5.07 -12.14 4.59
C LYS A 48 3.85 -12.08 5.53
N TYR A 49 3.44 -10.87 5.91
CA TYR A 49 2.29 -10.62 6.80
C TYR A 49 1.00 -10.29 6.04
N ARG A 50 0.93 -10.60 4.74
CA ARG A 50 -0.30 -10.41 3.97
C ARG A 50 -1.41 -11.31 4.56
N PRO A 51 -2.60 -10.76 4.89
CA PRO A 51 -3.70 -11.54 5.44
C PRO A 51 -4.06 -12.77 4.60
N ASN A 52 -4.16 -13.92 5.25
CA ASN A 52 -4.46 -15.18 4.59
C ASN A 52 -5.95 -15.53 4.65
N SER A 53 -6.59 -15.22 5.77
CA SER A 53 -8.02 -15.37 6.01
C SER A 53 -8.72 -14.02 6.13
N LEU A 54 -10.06 -14.04 6.10
CA LEU A 54 -10.87 -12.83 6.31
C LEU A 54 -10.80 -12.33 7.76
N ASP A 55 -10.51 -13.23 8.70
CA ASP A 55 -10.37 -12.89 10.13
C ASP A 55 -9.05 -12.18 10.41
N ASP A 56 -8.03 -12.40 9.58
CA ASP A 56 -6.73 -11.71 9.66
C ASP A 56 -6.78 -10.28 9.07
N VAL A 57 -7.89 -9.90 8.42
CA VAL A 57 -8.07 -8.56 7.88
C VAL A 57 -8.58 -7.65 8.99
N GLU A 58 -7.67 -6.87 9.55
CA GLU A 58 -7.99 -5.87 10.55
C GLU A 58 -8.61 -4.62 9.91
N GLY A 59 -9.65 -4.08 10.57
CA GLY A 59 -10.45 -2.96 10.07
C GLY A 59 -11.65 -3.37 9.19
N HIS A 60 -12.53 -2.39 8.94
CA HIS A 60 -13.71 -2.52 8.07
C HIS A 60 -14.66 -3.70 8.37
N GLN A 61 -14.85 -4.04 9.65
CA GLN A 61 -15.68 -5.18 10.09
C GLN A 61 -17.10 -5.17 9.50
N ASP A 62 -17.73 -4.00 9.32
CA ASP A 62 -19.06 -3.89 8.69
C ASP A 62 -19.08 -4.36 7.23
N ILE A 63 -18.00 -4.07 6.49
CA ILE A 63 -17.85 -4.46 5.08
C ILE A 63 -17.64 -5.97 5.00
N LEU A 64 -16.73 -6.50 5.82
CA LEU A 64 -16.44 -7.95 5.88
C LEU A 64 -17.68 -8.74 6.28
N ALA A 65 -18.43 -8.28 7.29
CA ALA A 65 -19.68 -8.91 7.71
C ALA A 65 -20.74 -8.92 6.59
N THR A 66 -20.82 -7.85 5.81
CA THR A 66 -21.75 -7.77 4.67
C THR A 66 -21.35 -8.71 3.54
N ILE A 67 -20.06 -8.77 3.21
CA ILE A 67 -19.51 -9.68 2.20
C ILE A 67 -19.73 -11.14 2.62
N ASN A 68 -19.46 -11.50 3.88
CA ASN A 68 -19.69 -12.84 4.42
C ASN A 68 -21.15 -13.27 4.28
N LYS A 69 -22.10 -12.38 4.62
CA LYS A 69 -23.54 -12.64 4.42
C LYS A 69 -23.90 -12.90 2.95
N PHE A 70 -23.24 -12.24 1.99
CA PHE A 70 -23.46 -12.50 0.57
C PHE A 70 -22.89 -13.83 0.11
N VAL A 71 -21.75 -14.25 0.67
CA VAL A 71 -21.12 -15.54 0.40
C VAL A 71 -21.96 -16.69 0.96
N GLU A 72 -22.39 -16.60 2.22
CA GLU A 72 -23.23 -17.62 2.87
C GLU A 72 -24.54 -17.85 2.11
N LYS A 73 -25.15 -16.76 1.61
CA LYS A 73 -26.38 -16.82 0.79
C LYS A 73 -26.13 -17.26 -0.65
N ASN A 74 -24.87 -17.47 -1.05
CA ASN A 74 -24.44 -17.80 -2.42
C ASN A 74 -25.00 -16.81 -3.48
N ARG A 75 -25.09 -15.53 -3.11
CA ARG A 75 -25.64 -14.44 -3.94
C ARG A 75 -24.67 -13.27 -4.01
N LEU A 76 -23.39 -13.55 -4.25
CA LEU A 76 -22.33 -12.54 -4.32
C LEU A 76 -22.49 -11.66 -5.58
N PRO A 77 -22.85 -10.37 -5.49
CA PRO A 77 -22.93 -9.47 -6.65
C PRO A 77 -21.54 -9.21 -7.25
N HIS A 78 -21.45 -8.47 -8.35
CA HIS A 78 -20.16 -7.89 -8.75
C HIS A 78 -19.73 -6.88 -7.69
N LEU A 79 -18.47 -6.92 -7.28
CA LEU A 79 -17.93 -6.11 -6.20
C LEU A 79 -17.04 -5.02 -6.76
N LEU A 80 -17.14 -3.82 -6.20
CA LEU A 80 -16.17 -2.75 -6.39
C LEU A 80 -15.61 -2.35 -5.02
N LEU A 81 -14.33 -2.59 -4.82
CA LEU A 81 -13.58 -2.22 -3.62
C LEU A 81 -12.72 -1.02 -3.96
N TYR A 82 -12.98 0.11 -3.29
CA TYR A 82 -12.25 1.33 -3.58
C TYR A 82 -11.85 2.09 -2.33
N GLY A 83 -10.74 2.79 -2.40
CA GLY A 83 -10.20 3.55 -1.27
C GLY A 83 -8.70 3.80 -1.40
N PRO A 84 -8.10 4.50 -0.42
CA PRO A 84 -6.67 4.78 -0.39
C PRO A 84 -5.79 3.51 -0.50
N PRO A 85 -4.52 3.64 -0.90
CA PRO A 85 -3.59 2.51 -0.88
C PRO A 85 -3.39 1.97 0.54
N GLY A 86 -2.96 0.71 0.65
CA GLY A 86 -2.59 0.12 1.94
C GLY A 86 -3.73 -0.20 2.91
N THR A 87 -4.99 -0.07 2.51
CA THR A 87 -6.17 -0.37 3.36
C THR A 87 -6.63 -1.84 3.29
N GLY A 88 -5.89 -2.73 2.63
CA GLY A 88 -6.22 -4.16 2.58
C GLY A 88 -7.23 -4.58 1.50
N LYS A 89 -7.50 -3.75 0.48
CA LYS A 89 -8.44 -4.07 -0.63
C LYS A 89 -8.11 -5.41 -1.32
N THR A 90 -6.90 -5.53 -1.88
CA THR A 90 -6.44 -6.74 -2.58
C THR A 90 -6.39 -7.95 -1.65
N SER A 91 -5.86 -7.76 -0.43
CA SER A 91 -5.80 -8.81 0.59
C SER A 91 -7.19 -9.35 0.94
N THR A 92 -8.19 -8.48 1.07
CA THR A 92 -9.58 -8.87 1.37
C THR A 92 -10.17 -9.74 0.25
N VAL A 93 -9.94 -9.40 -1.03
CA VAL A 93 -10.46 -10.19 -2.16
C VAL A 93 -9.79 -11.55 -2.23
N LEU A 94 -8.49 -11.60 -2.04
CA LEU A 94 -7.74 -12.85 -2.06
C LEU A 94 -8.16 -13.75 -0.90
N ALA A 95 -8.32 -13.20 0.31
CA ALA A 95 -8.86 -13.92 1.47
C ALA A 95 -10.28 -14.43 1.22
N LEU A 96 -11.14 -13.59 0.62
CA LEU A 96 -12.50 -13.97 0.23
C LEU A 96 -12.49 -15.12 -0.78
N ALA A 97 -11.63 -15.04 -1.80
CA ALA A 97 -11.50 -16.06 -2.82
C ALA A 97 -11.01 -17.39 -2.22
N ARG A 98 -10.05 -17.36 -1.28
CA ARG A 98 -9.61 -18.54 -0.53
C ARG A 98 -10.73 -19.11 0.33
N HIS A 99 -11.54 -18.27 0.98
CA HIS A 99 -12.68 -18.71 1.78
C HIS A 99 -13.75 -19.43 0.92
N ILE A 100 -14.06 -18.89 -0.26
CA ILE A 100 -15.09 -19.44 -1.16
C ILE A 100 -14.63 -20.74 -1.85
N TYR A 101 -13.42 -20.76 -2.42
CA TYR A 101 -12.96 -21.85 -3.30
C TYR A 101 -12.00 -22.82 -2.61
N GLY A 102 -11.38 -22.43 -1.50
CA GLY A 102 -10.28 -23.16 -0.89
C GLY A 102 -8.98 -23.09 -1.70
N ASN A 103 -7.85 -23.35 -1.03
CA ASN A 103 -6.51 -23.20 -1.62
C ASN A 103 -6.27 -24.11 -2.85
N LYS A 104 -6.94 -25.27 -2.92
CA LYS A 104 -6.77 -26.23 -4.03
C LYS A 104 -7.46 -25.78 -5.32
N ASN A 105 -8.63 -25.17 -5.21
CA ASN A 105 -9.44 -24.81 -6.39
C ASN A 105 -9.26 -23.35 -6.82
N MET A 106 -8.53 -22.55 -6.04
CA MET A 106 -8.28 -21.13 -6.32
C MET A 106 -7.69 -20.92 -7.73
N ARG A 107 -6.66 -21.66 -8.11
CA ARG A 107 -6.00 -21.53 -9.43
C ARG A 107 -6.91 -21.82 -10.62
N GLN A 108 -8.00 -22.56 -10.43
CA GLN A 108 -8.91 -22.96 -11.50
C GLN A 108 -10.16 -22.09 -11.55
N MET A 109 -10.59 -21.56 -10.40
CA MET A 109 -11.85 -20.82 -10.25
C MET A 109 -11.66 -19.30 -10.14
N VAL A 110 -10.43 -18.84 -9.90
CA VAL A 110 -10.08 -17.43 -9.74
C VAL A 110 -9.08 -17.02 -10.82
N LEU A 111 -9.39 -15.95 -11.54
CA LEU A 111 -8.47 -15.28 -12.45
C LEU A 111 -8.12 -13.92 -11.87
N GLU A 112 -6.87 -13.74 -11.45
CA GLU A 112 -6.31 -12.46 -11.02
C GLU A 112 -5.59 -11.80 -12.19
N LEU A 113 -5.96 -10.55 -12.48
CA LEU A 113 -5.29 -9.72 -13.46
C LEU A 113 -5.00 -8.37 -12.83
N ASN A 114 -3.73 -7.97 -12.87
CA ASN A 114 -3.39 -6.58 -12.63
C ASN A 114 -3.65 -5.80 -13.92
N ALA A 115 -4.51 -4.80 -13.87
CA ALA A 115 -4.97 -4.08 -15.04
C ALA A 115 -3.99 -2.98 -15.50
N SER A 116 -2.95 -2.68 -14.72
CA SER A 116 -1.83 -1.81 -15.10
C SER A 116 -0.78 -2.49 -15.98
N ASP A 117 -0.84 -3.82 -16.11
CA ASP A 117 0.12 -4.62 -16.85
C ASP A 117 0.01 -4.35 -18.36
N ASP A 118 1.12 -3.99 -19.00
CA ASP A 118 1.24 -3.39 -20.35
C ASP A 118 0.88 -4.35 -21.50
N ARG A 119 0.18 -5.44 -21.19
CA ARG A 119 -0.16 -6.54 -22.11
C ARG A 119 -1.24 -6.19 -23.13
N GLY A 120 -1.68 -4.93 -23.20
CA GLY A 120 -2.67 -4.48 -24.16
C GLY A 120 -4.11 -4.88 -23.80
N ILE A 121 -5.04 -4.00 -24.18
CA ILE A 121 -6.48 -4.10 -23.88
C ILE A 121 -7.08 -5.40 -24.40
N ASP A 122 -6.62 -5.86 -25.56
CA ASP A 122 -7.15 -7.04 -26.24
C ASP A 122 -6.77 -8.34 -25.55
N VAL A 123 -5.58 -8.43 -24.94
CA VAL A 123 -5.14 -9.62 -24.19
C VAL A 123 -5.94 -9.78 -22.92
N VAL A 124 -6.14 -8.70 -22.16
CA VAL A 124 -6.99 -8.72 -20.95
C VAL A 124 -8.41 -9.12 -21.31
N ARG A 125 -8.96 -8.53 -22.38
CA ARG A 125 -10.30 -8.84 -22.89
C ARG A 125 -10.43 -10.31 -23.29
N GLU A 126 -9.44 -10.85 -24.02
CA GLU A 126 -9.46 -12.22 -24.51
C GLU A 126 -9.29 -13.22 -23.37
N GLN A 127 -8.37 -12.99 -22.44
CA GLN A 127 -8.21 -13.83 -21.25
C GLN A 127 -9.47 -13.89 -20.40
N ILE A 128 -10.09 -12.73 -20.13
CA ILE A 128 -11.36 -12.66 -19.39
C ILE A 128 -12.47 -13.39 -20.17
N LYS A 129 -12.55 -13.20 -21.49
CA LYS A 129 -13.57 -13.83 -22.34
C LYS A 129 -13.39 -15.35 -22.38
N THR A 130 -12.17 -15.85 -22.53
CA THR A 130 -11.82 -17.28 -22.54
C THR A 130 -12.12 -17.90 -21.19
N PHE A 131 -11.67 -17.27 -20.10
CA PHE A 131 -11.95 -17.76 -18.75
C PHE A 131 -13.44 -17.78 -18.41
N SER A 132 -14.19 -16.76 -18.84
CA SER A 132 -15.65 -16.67 -18.65
C SER A 132 -16.44 -17.62 -19.55
N SER A 133 -15.90 -18.02 -20.71
CA SER A 133 -16.57 -18.89 -21.67
C SER A 133 -16.30 -20.39 -21.43
N THR A 134 -15.17 -20.75 -20.83
CA THR A 134 -14.88 -22.13 -20.45
C THR A 134 -15.90 -22.62 -19.42
N LYS A 135 -16.83 -23.49 -19.83
CA LYS A 135 -17.79 -24.14 -18.93
C LYS A 135 -17.05 -24.98 -17.88
N GLN A 136 -17.65 -25.10 -16.70
CA GLN A 136 -17.13 -25.94 -15.62
C GLN A 136 -16.98 -27.38 -16.13
N ILE A 137 -15.74 -27.87 -16.22
CA ILE A 137 -15.47 -29.27 -16.54
C ILE A 137 -15.84 -30.17 -15.34
N PHE A 138 -16.05 -29.58 -14.16
CA PHE A 138 -16.19 -30.29 -12.90
C PHE A 138 -17.50 -30.05 -12.13
N SER A 139 -18.58 -29.66 -12.81
CA SER A 139 -19.93 -29.77 -12.22
C SER A 139 -20.38 -31.23 -12.02
N SER A 140 -19.56 -32.21 -12.44
CA SER A 140 -19.85 -33.63 -12.50
C SER A 140 -18.94 -34.54 -11.66
N LEU A 141 -18.05 -34.03 -10.79
CA LEU A 141 -17.44 -34.92 -9.80
C LEU A 141 -18.39 -35.13 -8.61
N PRO A 142 -18.78 -36.39 -8.32
CA PRO A 142 -19.46 -36.69 -7.06
C PRO A 142 -18.45 -36.50 -5.93
N GLN A 143 -18.80 -35.72 -4.91
CA GLN A 143 -17.97 -35.55 -3.71
C GLN A 143 -18.83 -35.69 -2.45
N PRO A 144 -18.23 -36.23 -1.37
CA PRO A 144 -18.89 -36.76 -0.20
C PRO A 144 -19.49 -35.65 0.68
N SER A 145 -20.48 -36.03 1.46
CA SER A 145 -21.37 -35.22 2.31
C SER A 145 -20.72 -34.29 3.35
N ASP A 146 -19.39 -34.21 3.44
CA ASP A 146 -18.70 -33.75 4.65
C ASP A 146 -17.88 -32.45 4.50
N SER A 147 -17.89 -31.80 3.32
CA SER A 147 -17.19 -30.51 3.14
C SER A 147 -18.07 -29.33 3.51
N LYS A 148 -17.83 -28.73 4.69
CA LYS A 148 -18.54 -27.54 5.23
C LYS A 148 -18.40 -26.25 4.42
N ASN A 149 -17.65 -26.24 3.31
CA ASN A 149 -17.44 -25.03 2.51
C ASN A 149 -18.45 -24.98 1.35
N PRO A 150 -19.29 -23.92 1.26
CA PRO A 150 -20.20 -23.74 0.14
C PRO A 150 -19.39 -23.51 -1.15
N GLN A 151 -19.20 -24.56 -1.94
CA GLN A 151 -18.56 -24.42 -3.25
C GLN A 151 -19.44 -23.52 -4.13
N ALA A 152 -18.99 -22.29 -4.35
CA ALA A 152 -19.67 -21.33 -5.21
C ALA A 152 -19.76 -21.87 -6.64
N LYS A 153 -20.97 -21.80 -7.21
CA LYS A 153 -21.25 -22.26 -8.58
C LYS A 153 -20.79 -21.27 -9.66
N PHE A 154 -20.06 -20.22 -9.29
CA PHE A 154 -19.60 -19.16 -10.19
C PHE A 154 -18.06 -19.07 -10.17
N LYS A 155 -17.46 -18.56 -11.24
CA LYS A 155 -16.04 -18.19 -11.30
C LYS A 155 -15.84 -16.77 -10.79
N LEU A 156 -14.66 -16.47 -10.25
CA LEU A 156 -14.29 -15.13 -9.79
C LEU A 156 -13.19 -14.55 -10.67
N ILE A 157 -13.38 -13.31 -11.12
CA ILE A 157 -12.35 -12.54 -11.80
C ILE A 157 -12.00 -11.35 -10.93
N ILE A 158 -10.73 -11.21 -10.58
CA ILE A 158 -10.18 -10.11 -9.79
C ILE A 158 -9.43 -9.21 -10.74
N LEU A 159 -9.85 -7.95 -10.82
CA LEU A 159 -9.19 -6.91 -11.59
C LEU A 159 -8.60 -5.91 -10.59
N ASP A 160 -7.29 -5.97 -10.39
CA ASP A 160 -6.59 -4.98 -9.56
C ASP A 160 -6.19 -3.76 -10.38
N GLU A 161 -6.07 -2.61 -9.72
CA GLU A 161 -5.72 -1.31 -10.32
C GLU A 161 -6.56 -0.94 -11.55
N ALA A 162 -7.88 -1.21 -11.48
CA ALA A 162 -8.79 -0.96 -12.60
C ALA A 162 -8.91 0.52 -13.00
N ASP A 163 -8.46 1.45 -12.15
CA ASP A 163 -8.35 2.88 -12.44
C ASP A 163 -7.17 3.23 -13.38
N ALA A 164 -6.24 2.31 -13.61
CA ALA A 164 -5.22 2.41 -14.65
C ALA A 164 -5.74 2.01 -16.05
N MET A 165 -6.92 1.37 -16.14
CA MET A 165 -7.49 0.94 -17.42
C MET A 165 -7.96 2.12 -18.27
N THR A 166 -7.71 2.03 -19.57
CA THR A 166 -8.29 2.95 -20.55
C THR A 166 -9.83 2.88 -20.59
N SER A 167 -10.47 3.98 -20.95
CA SER A 167 -11.94 4.06 -21.07
C SER A 167 -12.52 3.02 -22.03
N THR A 168 -11.83 2.76 -23.15
CA THR A 168 -12.21 1.74 -24.13
C THR A 168 -12.21 0.33 -23.52
N ALA A 169 -11.19 0.00 -22.72
CA ALA A 169 -11.10 -1.29 -22.03
C ALA A 169 -12.25 -1.47 -21.03
N GLN A 170 -12.55 -0.42 -20.27
CA GLN A 170 -13.66 -0.42 -19.33
C GLN A 170 -15.03 -0.62 -20.01
N MET A 171 -15.23 -0.01 -21.19
CA MET A 171 -16.44 -0.23 -21.99
C MET A 171 -16.55 -1.66 -22.52
N ALA A 172 -15.44 -2.26 -22.95
CA ALA A 172 -15.40 -3.66 -23.37
C ALA A 172 -15.71 -4.61 -22.20
N LEU A 173 -15.12 -4.36 -21.03
CA LEU A 173 -15.35 -5.11 -19.80
C LEU A 173 -16.83 -5.10 -19.42
N ARG A 174 -17.50 -3.94 -19.49
CA ARG A 174 -18.95 -3.82 -19.22
C ARG A 174 -19.78 -4.84 -20.02
N ARG A 175 -19.52 -4.97 -21.32
CA ARG A 175 -20.26 -5.90 -22.20
C ARG A 175 -20.02 -7.36 -21.78
N ILE A 176 -18.81 -7.68 -21.32
CA ILE A 176 -18.46 -9.02 -20.84
C ILE A 176 -19.15 -9.30 -19.50
N MET A 177 -19.14 -8.35 -18.58
CA MET A 177 -19.83 -8.46 -17.28
C MET A 177 -21.33 -8.74 -17.46
N GLU A 178 -21.99 -8.01 -18.37
CA GLU A 178 -23.40 -8.23 -18.67
C GLU A 178 -23.66 -9.61 -19.29
N LYS A 179 -22.83 -10.04 -20.25
CA LYS A 179 -23.01 -11.30 -20.97
C LYS A 179 -22.80 -12.53 -20.08
N TYR A 180 -21.86 -12.46 -19.13
CA TYR A 180 -21.44 -13.63 -18.32
C TYR A 180 -21.81 -13.53 -16.83
N THR A 181 -22.69 -12.62 -16.44
CA THR A 181 -23.11 -12.41 -15.03
C THR A 181 -23.67 -13.67 -14.34
N ALA A 182 -24.26 -14.59 -15.12
CA ALA A 182 -24.79 -15.85 -14.60
C ALA A 182 -23.70 -16.81 -14.11
N ASN A 183 -22.53 -16.82 -14.76
CA ASN A 183 -21.48 -17.81 -14.52
C ASN A 183 -20.24 -17.22 -13.83
N THR A 184 -20.01 -15.92 -13.98
CA THR A 184 -18.80 -15.23 -13.53
C THR A 184 -19.16 -14.02 -12.68
N ARG A 185 -18.45 -13.83 -11.57
CA ARG A 185 -18.49 -12.63 -10.74
C ARG A 185 -17.18 -11.87 -10.87
N PHE A 186 -17.29 -10.55 -10.98
CA PHE A 186 -16.16 -9.64 -11.06
C PHE A 186 -15.96 -8.98 -9.70
N CYS A 187 -14.71 -8.88 -9.28
CA CYS A 187 -14.26 -8.09 -8.17
C CYS A 187 -13.26 -7.06 -8.71
N ILE A 188 -13.67 -5.80 -8.72
CA ILE A 188 -12.89 -4.68 -9.24
C ILE A 188 -12.28 -3.95 -8.06
N ILE A 189 -10.97 -3.73 -8.10
CA ILE A 189 -10.25 -2.94 -7.11
C ILE A 189 -9.73 -1.68 -7.79
N ALA A 190 -9.92 -0.53 -7.14
CA ALA A 190 -9.45 0.76 -7.65
C ALA A 190 -9.07 1.69 -6.50
N ASN A 191 -8.15 2.63 -6.74
CA ASN A 191 -7.90 3.69 -5.76
C ASN A 191 -8.88 4.85 -5.94
N TYR A 192 -9.19 5.20 -7.20
CA TYR A 192 -10.01 6.35 -7.54
C TYR A 192 -11.28 5.98 -8.32
N THR A 193 -12.45 6.22 -7.75
CA THR A 193 -13.73 5.93 -8.43
C THR A 193 -14.02 6.85 -9.61
N HIS A 194 -13.48 8.07 -9.62
CA HIS A 194 -13.71 9.04 -10.69
C HIS A 194 -12.99 8.66 -12.00
N LYS A 195 -11.98 7.77 -11.94
CA LYS A 195 -11.31 7.21 -13.13
C LYS A 195 -12.08 6.03 -13.74
N LEU A 196 -13.12 5.54 -13.06
CA LEU A 196 -13.96 4.45 -13.55
C LEU A 196 -15.20 4.98 -14.26
N SER A 197 -15.59 4.31 -15.34
CA SER A 197 -16.78 4.65 -16.10
C SER A 197 -18.06 4.45 -15.27
N PRO A 198 -19.04 5.38 -15.35
CA PRO A 198 -20.32 5.23 -14.66
C PRO A 198 -21.07 3.93 -15.00
N ALA A 199 -20.82 3.39 -16.20
CA ALA A 199 -21.40 2.13 -16.65
C ALA A 199 -20.87 0.91 -15.87
N LEU A 200 -19.60 0.90 -15.47
CA LEU A 200 -19.07 -0.14 -14.59
C LEU A 200 -19.58 0.03 -13.15
N LEU A 201 -19.57 1.28 -12.65
CA LEU A 201 -20.00 1.60 -11.29
C LEU A 201 -21.45 1.17 -11.02
N SER A 202 -22.35 1.33 -11.99
CA SER A 202 -23.76 0.95 -11.86
C SER A 202 -24.02 -0.56 -11.78
N ARG A 203 -23.07 -1.41 -12.18
CA ARG A 203 -23.20 -2.88 -12.20
C ARG A 203 -22.57 -3.56 -11.00
N CYS A 204 -21.90 -2.79 -10.13
CA CYS A 204 -21.16 -3.32 -8.98
C CYS A 204 -21.74 -2.80 -7.67
N THR A 205 -21.78 -3.65 -6.65
CA THR A 205 -21.96 -3.24 -5.27
C THR A 205 -20.67 -2.62 -4.77
N ARG A 206 -20.76 -1.39 -4.26
CA ARG A 206 -19.62 -0.55 -3.92
C ARG A 206 -19.29 -0.65 -2.44
N PHE A 207 -18.04 -0.94 -2.13
CA PHE A 207 -17.49 -1.00 -0.79
C PHE A 207 -16.33 -0.01 -0.68
N ARG A 208 -16.50 1.00 0.17
CA ARG A 208 -15.50 2.04 0.41
C ARG A 208 -14.60 1.64 1.57
N PHE A 209 -13.32 1.47 1.29
CA PHE A 209 -12.29 1.28 2.29
C PHE A 209 -11.80 2.67 2.71
N SER A 210 -12.07 3.04 3.96
CA SER A 210 -11.46 4.23 4.56
C SER A 210 -10.01 3.95 4.97
N PRO A 211 -9.18 4.97 5.21
CA PRO A 211 -7.92 4.77 5.92
C PRO A 211 -8.15 3.95 7.20
N LEU A 212 -7.20 3.07 7.53
CA LEU A 212 -7.26 2.27 8.76
C LEU A 212 -7.15 3.17 9.98
N LYS A 213 -7.85 2.80 11.06
CA LYS A 213 -7.76 3.54 12.32
C LYS A 213 -6.42 3.23 12.99
N GLU A 214 -5.87 4.20 13.71
CA GLU A 214 -4.65 4.05 14.50
C GLU A 214 -4.61 2.80 15.39
N PRO A 215 -5.67 2.46 16.17
CA PRO A 215 -5.67 1.24 16.99
C PRO A 215 -5.62 -0.05 16.17
N ASP A 216 -6.21 -0.07 14.97
CA ASP A 216 -6.19 -1.25 14.11
C ASP A 216 -4.77 -1.48 13.60
N ILE A 217 -4.12 -0.43 13.07
CA ILE A 217 -2.71 -0.47 12.61
C ILE A 217 -1.78 -0.90 13.74
N ARG A 218 -1.98 -0.34 14.94
CA ARG A 218 -1.16 -0.64 16.11
C ARG A 218 -1.15 -2.13 16.43
N ARG A 219 -2.32 -2.80 16.39
CA ARG A 219 -2.41 -4.24 16.64
C ARG A 219 -1.60 -5.07 15.65
N LEU A 220 -1.65 -4.75 14.35
CA LEU A 220 -0.84 -5.48 13.36
C LEU A 220 0.65 -5.20 13.56
N VAL A 221 1.02 -3.95 13.84
CA VAL A 221 2.42 -3.58 14.08
C VAL A 221 2.96 -4.31 15.31
N ASP A 222 2.22 -4.38 16.41
CA ASP A 222 2.62 -5.11 17.63
C ASP A 222 2.76 -6.62 17.38
N HIS A 223 1.88 -7.19 16.55
CA HIS A 223 2.00 -8.58 16.12
C HIS A 223 3.31 -8.82 15.36
N VAL A 224 3.66 -7.95 14.40
CA VAL A 224 4.94 -8.05 13.66
C VAL A 224 6.15 -7.82 14.56
N ILE A 225 6.09 -6.86 15.49
CA ILE A 225 7.15 -6.61 16.47
C ILE A 225 7.43 -7.86 17.30
N THR A 226 6.39 -8.57 17.72
CA THR A 226 6.50 -9.79 18.52
C THR A 226 7.11 -10.94 17.71
N GLU A 227 6.61 -11.17 16.50
CA GLU A 227 7.07 -12.26 15.62
C GLU A 227 8.53 -12.06 15.15
N GLU A 228 8.93 -10.82 14.81
CA GLU A 228 10.28 -10.50 14.32
C GLU A 228 11.26 -10.11 15.44
N SER A 229 10.79 -10.07 16.70
CA SER A 229 11.54 -9.65 17.88
C SER A 229 12.24 -8.29 17.66
N VAL A 230 11.47 -7.29 17.22
CA VAL A 230 11.96 -5.93 16.94
C VAL A 230 12.14 -5.17 18.24
N LYS A 231 13.29 -4.52 18.42
CA LYS A 231 13.54 -3.62 19.55
C LYS A 231 13.12 -2.19 19.19
N ILE A 232 11.92 -1.80 19.59
CA ILE A 232 11.35 -0.48 19.29
C ILE A 232 10.80 0.16 20.56
N ASP A 233 10.99 1.46 20.69
CA ASP A 233 10.40 2.24 21.78
C ASP A 233 8.90 2.49 21.55
N GLU A 234 8.15 2.71 22.63
CA GLU A 234 6.70 2.91 22.56
C GLU A 234 6.35 4.21 21.82
N ALA A 235 7.09 5.29 22.11
CA ALA A 235 6.95 6.57 21.42
C ALA A 235 7.27 6.46 19.92
N ALA A 236 8.23 5.61 19.57
CA ALA A 236 8.59 5.34 18.18
C ALA A 236 7.44 4.61 17.46
N THR A 237 6.83 3.61 18.10
CA THR A 237 5.69 2.90 17.54
C THR A 237 4.46 3.80 17.35
N GLU A 238 4.18 4.71 18.29
CA GLU A 238 3.13 5.72 18.13
C GLU A 238 3.41 6.65 16.93
N SER A 239 4.66 7.14 16.81
CA SER A 239 5.07 7.97 15.68
C SER A 239 4.97 7.22 14.34
N LEU A 240 5.29 5.92 14.29
CA LEU A 240 5.09 5.08 13.11
C LEU A 240 3.62 5.02 12.68
N VAL A 241 2.72 4.75 13.63
CA VAL A 241 1.28 4.66 13.36
C VAL A 241 0.75 6.00 12.84
N ARG A 242 1.16 7.11 13.46
CA ARG A 242 0.78 8.47 13.07
C ARG A 242 1.26 8.82 11.67
N LEU A 243 2.52 8.52 11.34
CA LEU A 243 3.13 8.80 10.03
C LEU A 243 2.60 7.90 8.91
N SER A 244 2.03 6.75 9.26
CA SER A 244 1.43 5.83 8.31
C SER A 244 0.12 6.35 7.71
N LYS A 245 -0.55 7.32 8.36
CA LYS A 245 -1.79 7.98 7.87
C LYS A 245 -2.86 6.99 7.37
N GLY A 246 -2.98 5.81 8.00
CA GLY A 246 -3.96 4.79 7.61
C GLY A 246 -3.50 3.77 6.56
N ASP A 247 -2.24 3.84 6.10
CA ASP A 247 -1.65 2.91 5.13
C ASP A 247 -0.77 1.86 5.86
N MET A 248 -1.25 0.61 5.90
CA MET A 248 -0.52 -0.48 6.56
C MET A 248 0.74 -0.90 5.79
N ARG A 249 0.73 -0.80 4.46
CA ARG A 249 1.89 -1.15 3.63
C ARG A 249 3.05 -0.21 3.94
N ARG A 250 2.75 1.09 4.09
CA ARG A 250 3.73 2.09 4.52
C ARG A 250 4.28 1.77 5.91
N ALA A 251 3.41 1.45 6.87
CA ALA A 251 3.82 1.08 8.24
C ALA A 251 4.83 -0.07 8.25
N LEU A 252 4.52 -1.17 7.54
CA LEU A 252 5.38 -2.35 7.47
C LEU A 252 6.71 -2.09 6.76
N ASN A 253 6.69 -1.35 5.66
CA ASN A 253 7.91 -1.01 4.92
C ASN A 253 8.87 -0.18 5.78
N VAL A 254 8.35 0.80 6.52
CA VAL A 254 9.18 1.64 7.40
C VAL A 254 9.69 0.81 8.57
N LEU A 255 8.85 -0.03 9.19
CA LEU A 255 9.29 -0.90 10.28
C LEU A 255 10.40 -1.85 9.83
N GLN A 256 10.26 -2.46 8.65
CA GLN A 256 11.27 -3.34 8.06
C GLN A 256 12.56 -2.58 7.76
N ALA A 257 12.48 -1.37 7.22
CA ALA A 257 13.64 -0.54 6.94
C ALA A 257 14.37 -0.11 8.22
N CYS A 258 13.65 0.28 9.27
CA CYS A 258 14.22 0.63 10.58
C CYS A 258 14.88 -0.60 11.23
N HIS A 259 14.24 -1.77 11.13
CA HIS A 259 14.80 -3.03 11.63
C HIS A 259 16.09 -3.41 10.90
N ALA A 260 16.10 -3.33 9.56
CA ALA A 260 17.30 -3.56 8.76
C ALA A 260 18.42 -2.56 9.09
N SER A 261 18.09 -1.28 9.27
CA SER A 261 19.06 -0.25 9.65
C SER A 261 19.63 -0.46 11.05
N SER A 262 18.87 -1.07 11.97
CA SER A 262 19.32 -1.38 13.33
C SER A 262 20.30 -2.56 13.39
N THR A 263 20.43 -3.32 12.29
CA THR A 263 21.41 -4.41 12.19
C THR A 263 22.78 -3.86 11.79
N PRO A 264 23.85 -4.10 12.56
CA PRO A 264 25.19 -3.62 12.22
C PRO A 264 25.64 -4.13 10.85
N LEU A 265 26.24 -3.25 10.05
CA LEU A 265 26.79 -3.61 8.74
C LEU A 265 27.88 -4.67 8.89
N ARG A 266 27.72 -5.79 8.17
CA ARG A 266 28.73 -6.86 8.11
C ARG A 266 29.98 -6.34 7.40
N LYS A 267 31.17 -6.62 7.94
CA LYS A 267 32.42 -6.43 7.19
C LYS A 267 32.49 -7.47 6.06
N PRO A 268 32.93 -7.11 4.83
CA PRO A 268 33.06 -8.06 3.74
C PRO A 268 33.97 -9.24 4.13
N GLY A 269 33.45 -10.48 4.11
CA GLY A 269 34.23 -11.71 4.34
C GLY A 269 33.94 -12.50 5.62
N GLU A 270 33.11 -12.01 6.55
CA GLU A 270 32.77 -12.76 7.79
C GLU A 270 31.62 -13.76 7.59
N PRO A 271 31.62 -14.94 8.25
CA PRO A 271 30.52 -15.90 8.14
C PRO A 271 29.20 -15.30 8.61
N ILE A 272 28.07 -15.72 8.02
CA ILE A 272 26.73 -15.25 8.37
C ILE A 272 26.48 -15.60 9.85
N PRO A 273 26.40 -14.62 10.77
CA PRO A 273 26.09 -14.94 12.16
C PRO A 273 24.64 -15.43 12.26
N ASN A 274 24.38 -16.40 13.13
CA ASN A 274 23.00 -16.80 13.46
C ASN A 274 22.20 -15.57 13.93
N ASN A 275 20.95 -15.41 13.48
CA ASN A 275 20.06 -14.29 13.82
C ASN A 275 19.99 -13.99 15.33
N ALA A 276 20.21 -15.00 16.19
CA ALA A 276 20.25 -14.87 17.65
C ALA A 276 21.43 -14.05 18.22
N ASN A 277 22.53 -13.88 17.47
CA ASN A 277 23.74 -13.21 17.95
C ASN A 277 23.88 -11.75 17.47
N ILE A 278 22.92 -11.23 16.72
CA ILE A 278 22.96 -9.84 16.22
C ILE A 278 22.47 -8.90 17.33
N GLN A 279 23.38 -8.11 17.89
CA GLN A 279 23.01 -7.01 18.79
C GLN A 279 22.41 -5.86 17.97
N ARG A 280 21.09 -5.84 17.87
CA ARG A 280 20.34 -4.75 17.23
C ARG A 280 20.22 -3.55 18.16
N GLU A 281 20.39 -2.36 17.59
CA GLU A 281 20.11 -1.08 18.24
C GLU A 281 18.59 -0.91 18.47
N THR A 282 18.22 -0.07 19.44
CA THR A 282 16.81 0.20 19.72
C THR A 282 16.30 1.28 18.76
N ILE A 283 15.21 1.00 18.06
CA ILE A 283 14.58 1.95 17.15
C ILE A 283 13.92 3.05 17.98
N THR A 284 14.37 4.29 17.77
CA THR A 284 13.85 5.48 18.44
C THR A 284 12.95 6.30 17.51
N GLU A 285 12.27 7.30 18.06
CA GLU A 285 11.42 8.20 17.28
C GLU A 285 12.20 8.88 16.14
N SER A 286 13.42 9.37 16.39
CA SER A 286 14.24 10.05 15.38
C SER A 286 14.58 9.13 14.20
N THR A 287 14.88 7.86 14.47
CA THR A 287 15.17 6.85 13.44
C THR A 287 14.00 6.71 12.45
N ILE A 288 12.76 6.81 12.93
CA ILE A 288 11.56 6.69 12.07
C ILE A 288 11.37 7.93 11.21
N TYR A 289 11.52 9.13 11.76
CA TYR A 289 11.42 10.37 10.98
C TYR A 289 12.52 10.45 9.91
N GLU A 290 13.74 10.06 10.25
CA GLU A 290 14.86 9.99 9.31
C GLU A 290 14.61 8.96 8.20
N CYS A 291 14.09 7.77 8.54
CA CYS A 291 13.77 6.73 7.57
C CYS A 291 12.67 7.16 6.58
N ILE A 292 11.68 7.93 7.04
CA ILE A 292 10.60 8.44 6.18
C ILE A 292 10.99 9.76 5.47
N ALA A 293 12.13 10.36 5.86
CA ALA A 293 12.50 11.73 5.51
C ALA A 293 11.40 12.76 5.85
N ALA A 294 10.60 12.48 6.89
CA ALA A 294 9.55 13.38 7.36
C ALA A 294 10.13 14.41 8.34
N PRO A 295 9.63 15.66 8.34
CA PRO A 295 10.11 16.67 9.27
C PRO A 295 9.72 16.32 10.71
N HIS A 296 10.66 16.47 11.65
CA HIS A 296 10.38 16.25 13.06
C HIS A 296 9.41 17.33 13.57
N PRO A 297 8.45 16.98 14.45
CA PRO A 297 7.55 17.97 15.07
C PRO A 297 8.24 19.16 15.73
N ALA A 298 9.46 18.98 16.27
CA ALA A 298 10.22 20.07 16.88
C ALA A 298 10.69 21.09 15.83
N ASP A 299 11.09 20.61 14.65
CA ASP A 299 11.52 21.47 13.54
C ASP A 299 10.34 22.28 12.98
N ILE A 300 9.18 21.64 12.82
CA ILE A 300 7.97 22.32 12.34
C ILE A 300 7.50 23.37 13.35
N LYS A 301 7.53 23.07 14.65
CA LYS A 301 7.24 24.06 15.70
C LYS A 301 8.22 25.23 15.64
N GLN A 302 9.52 24.97 15.49
CA GLN A 302 10.53 26.02 15.35
C GLN A 302 10.26 26.88 14.11
N ILE A 303 9.91 26.27 12.97
CA ILE A 303 9.55 26.99 11.74
C ILE A 303 8.31 27.86 11.98
N ARG A 304 7.25 27.28 12.53
CA ARG A 304 6.01 27.99 12.86
C ARG A 304 6.28 29.18 13.77
N ASP A 305 6.98 28.98 14.88
CA ASP A 305 7.23 30.02 15.87
C ASP A 305 8.11 31.13 15.30
N THR A 306 9.08 30.77 14.45
CA THR A 306 9.89 31.74 13.71
C THR A 306 9.03 32.57 12.76
N LEU A 307 8.13 31.93 11.99
CA LEU A 307 7.24 32.60 11.04
C LEU A 307 6.22 33.51 11.73
N LEU A 308 5.68 33.11 12.88
CA LEU A 308 4.69 33.92 13.61
C LEU A 308 5.34 35.09 14.35
N THR A 309 6.51 34.89 14.95
CA THR A 309 7.13 35.88 15.87
C THR A 309 8.07 36.86 15.15
N THR A 310 8.78 36.41 14.12
CA THR A 310 9.85 37.19 13.49
C THR A 310 9.29 38.10 12.40
N ASN A 311 9.47 39.41 12.55
CA ASN A 311 9.01 40.40 11.56
C ASN A 311 9.84 40.44 10.27
N ASP A 312 11.11 40.04 10.35
CA ASP A 312 12.01 40.01 9.21
C ASP A 312 11.85 38.74 8.36
N VAL A 313 11.34 38.91 7.14
CA VAL A 313 11.13 37.85 6.14
C VAL A 313 12.46 37.20 5.75
N THR A 314 13.55 37.95 5.71
CA THR A 314 14.87 37.44 5.29
C THR A 314 15.38 36.40 6.29
N ARG A 315 15.23 36.70 7.59
CA ARG A 315 15.62 35.78 8.67
C ARG A 315 14.76 34.52 8.69
N CYS A 316 13.46 34.65 8.41
CA CYS A 316 12.57 33.49 8.25
C CYS A 316 13.02 32.58 7.11
N LEU A 317 13.36 33.16 5.95
CA LEU A 317 13.84 32.39 4.80
C LEU A 317 15.18 31.72 5.05
N GLN A 318 16.13 32.40 5.69
CA GLN A 318 17.41 31.81 6.07
C GLN A 318 17.23 30.63 7.04
N THR A 319 16.36 30.78 8.05
CA THR A 319 16.05 29.71 9.00
C THR A 319 15.43 28.50 8.29
N LEU A 320 14.49 28.73 7.39
CA LEU A 320 13.84 27.67 6.64
C LEU A 320 14.82 26.96 5.68
N ASN A 321 15.64 27.71 4.95
CA ASN A 321 16.63 27.16 4.03
C ASN A 321 17.73 26.37 4.76
N THR A 322 18.17 26.82 5.93
CA THR A 322 19.16 26.10 6.75
C THR A 322 18.59 24.79 7.29
N LEU A 323 17.35 24.78 7.77
CA LEU A 323 16.68 23.55 8.21
C LEU A 323 16.48 22.56 7.05
N LYS A 324 16.06 23.05 5.88
CA LYS A 324 15.93 22.23 4.67
C LYS A 324 17.26 21.61 4.24
N ALA A 325 18.33 22.41 4.20
CA ALA A 325 19.65 21.95 3.78
C ALA A 325 20.27 20.94 4.77
N ASN A 326 20.15 21.21 6.07
CA ASN A 326 20.76 20.36 7.11
C ASN A 326 20.05 19.01 7.27
N LYS A 327 18.73 18.97 7.07
CA LYS A 327 17.90 17.78 7.30
C LYS A 327 17.37 17.12 6.02
N GLY A 328 17.68 17.68 4.85
CA GLY A 328 17.24 17.14 3.56
C GLY A 328 15.72 17.18 3.35
N LEU A 329 15.02 18.14 3.98
CA LEU A 329 13.56 18.21 3.97
C LEU A 329 13.04 18.86 2.69
N ALA A 330 12.05 18.24 2.05
CA ALA A 330 11.34 18.83 0.93
C ALA A 330 10.32 19.88 1.41
N LEU A 331 10.13 20.94 0.64
CA LEU A 331 9.12 21.96 0.96
C LEU A 331 7.70 21.38 1.04
N ALA A 332 7.39 20.35 0.24
CA ALA A 332 6.08 19.71 0.26
C ALA A 332 5.75 19.11 1.64
N ASP A 333 6.70 18.37 2.24
CA ASP A 333 6.51 17.74 3.55
C ASP A 333 6.42 18.78 4.68
N ILE A 334 7.21 19.85 4.58
CA ILE A 334 7.12 21.00 5.50
C ILE A 334 5.74 21.66 5.38
N LEU A 335 5.27 21.90 4.16
CA LEU A 335 3.98 22.55 3.90
C LEU A 335 2.83 21.74 4.50
N THR A 336 2.78 20.42 4.25
CA THR A 336 1.73 19.55 4.79
C THR A 336 1.76 19.56 6.33
N SER A 337 2.94 19.41 6.93
CA SER A 337 3.08 19.36 8.39
C SER A 337 2.76 20.71 9.05
N LEU A 338 3.18 21.81 8.42
CA LEU A 338 2.91 23.16 8.89
C LEU A 338 1.43 23.51 8.76
N ALA A 339 0.75 23.10 7.68
CA ALA A 339 -0.69 23.28 7.53
C ALA A 339 -1.48 22.55 8.62
N GLU A 340 -1.08 21.32 8.98
CA GLU A 340 -1.66 20.56 10.09
C GLU A 340 -1.46 21.28 11.44
N GLU A 341 -0.29 21.89 11.68
CA GLU A 341 -0.06 22.68 12.90
C GLU A 341 -0.84 23.99 12.93
N LEU A 342 -0.86 24.74 11.82
CA LEU A 342 -1.61 25.99 11.71
C LEU A 342 -3.11 25.76 11.85
N GLY A 343 -3.62 24.60 11.40
CA GLY A 343 -5.02 24.19 11.58
C GLY A 343 -5.44 24.01 13.04
N LYS A 344 -4.48 23.74 13.94
CA LYS A 344 -4.73 23.61 15.40
C LYS A 344 -4.76 24.95 16.12
N LEU A 345 -4.29 26.03 15.49
CA LEU A 345 -4.28 27.36 16.09
C LEU A 345 -5.66 28.01 16.02
N ASP A 346 -6.06 28.63 17.13
CA ASP A 346 -7.24 29.49 17.14
C ASP A 346 -6.87 30.89 16.63
N VAL A 347 -7.25 31.17 15.39
CA VAL A 347 -6.95 32.43 14.69
C VAL A 347 -8.23 33.00 14.08
N PRO A 348 -8.29 34.33 13.84
CA PRO A 348 -9.43 34.95 13.19
C PRO A 348 -9.77 34.28 11.86
N ALA A 349 -11.07 34.15 11.54
CA ALA A 349 -11.53 33.50 10.31
C ALA A 349 -10.89 34.10 9.04
N LYS A 350 -10.66 35.42 9.01
CA LYS A 350 -9.99 36.09 7.89
C LYS A 350 -8.53 35.63 7.70
N THR A 351 -7.79 35.47 8.80
CA THR A 351 -6.42 34.93 8.78
C THR A 351 -6.43 33.47 8.33
N ARG A 352 -7.36 32.67 8.85
CA ARG A 352 -7.51 31.26 8.48
C ARG A 352 -7.79 31.08 7.00
N ILE A 353 -8.71 31.88 6.43
CA ILE A 353 -9.02 31.85 4.99
C ILE A 353 -7.79 32.21 4.17
N ALA A 354 -7.11 33.31 4.51
CA ALA A 354 -5.91 33.76 3.78
C ALA A 354 -4.79 32.71 3.80
N TRP A 355 -4.55 32.06 4.94
CA TRP A 355 -3.57 30.98 5.04
C TRP A 355 -3.98 29.77 4.20
N LEU A 356 -5.23 29.30 4.31
CA LEU A 356 -5.67 28.13 3.55
C LEU A 356 -5.62 28.36 2.04
N GLU A 357 -6.08 29.53 1.58
CA GLU A 357 -6.04 29.91 0.16
C GLU A 357 -4.60 29.98 -0.35
N GLY A 358 -3.72 30.73 0.32
CA GLY A 358 -2.33 30.88 -0.10
C GLY A 358 -1.52 29.58 0.00
N LEU A 359 -1.71 28.78 1.05
CA LEU A 359 -1.05 27.48 1.18
C LEU A 359 -1.50 26.50 0.09
N SER A 360 -2.79 26.50 -0.26
CA SER A 360 -3.31 25.66 -1.35
C SER A 360 -2.72 26.02 -2.71
N GLU A 361 -2.48 27.31 -2.96
CA GLU A 361 -1.86 27.77 -4.19
C GLU A 361 -0.38 27.40 -4.26
N VAL A 362 0.35 27.51 -3.14
CA VAL A 362 1.75 27.07 -3.04
C VAL A 362 1.85 25.56 -3.24
N GLU A 363 0.97 24.77 -2.61
CA GLU A 363 0.91 23.31 -2.80
C GLU A 363 0.62 22.93 -4.25
N TYR A 364 -0.36 23.59 -4.89
CA TYR A 364 -0.68 23.37 -6.29
C TYR A 364 0.51 23.68 -7.22
N ARG A 365 1.19 24.82 -7.03
CA ARG A 365 2.37 25.20 -7.82
C ARG A 365 3.54 24.24 -7.60
N LEU A 366 3.72 23.71 -6.40
CA LEU A 366 4.72 22.68 -6.11
C LEU A 366 4.39 21.37 -6.84
N SER A 367 3.12 20.95 -6.83
CA SER A 367 2.68 19.75 -7.55
C SER A 367 2.88 19.87 -9.07
N GLY A 368 2.83 21.08 -9.61
CA GLY A 368 3.11 21.39 -11.02
C GLY A 368 4.61 21.48 -11.38
N GLY A 369 5.53 21.21 -10.45
CA GLY A 369 6.98 21.28 -10.72
C GLY A 369 7.55 22.70 -10.66
N GLY A 370 6.91 23.62 -9.94
CA GLY A 370 7.43 24.97 -9.74
C GLY A 370 8.76 25.02 -8.97
N SER A 371 9.50 26.11 -9.13
CA SER A 371 10.79 26.32 -8.45
C SER A 371 10.64 26.37 -6.93
N GLU A 372 11.30 25.44 -6.23
CA GLU A 372 11.18 25.29 -4.78
C GLU A 372 11.67 26.53 -4.00
N THR A 373 12.66 27.26 -4.52
CA THR A 373 13.18 28.48 -3.88
C THR A 373 12.13 29.60 -3.87
N ILE A 374 11.44 29.80 -5.00
CA ILE A 374 10.37 30.80 -5.12
C ILE A 374 9.16 30.39 -4.27
N GLN A 375 8.78 29.12 -4.30
CA GLN A 375 7.66 28.62 -3.48
C GLN A 375 7.96 28.70 -1.97
N THR A 376 9.22 28.52 -1.56
CA THR A 376 9.65 28.74 -0.18
C THR A 376 9.43 30.20 0.24
N GLY A 377 9.79 31.15 -0.64
CA GLY A 377 9.46 32.57 -0.50
C GLY A 377 7.95 32.84 -0.38
N GLY A 378 7.17 32.22 -1.26
CA GLY A 378 5.70 32.31 -1.28
C GLY A 378 5.07 31.81 0.02
N LEU A 379 5.54 30.68 0.56
CA LEU A 379 5.09 30.12 1.82
C LEU A 379 5.28 31.11 2.98
N VAL A 380 6.47 31.69 3.11
CA VAL A 380 6.78 32.68 4.15
C VAL A 380 5.89 33.92 3.98
N GLY A 381 5.72 34.39 2.75
CA GLY A 381 4.88 35.54 2.43
C GLY A 381 3.41 35.34 2.79
N VAL A 382 2.83 34.18 2.46
CA VAL A 382 1.44 33.83 2.78
C VAL A 382 1.20 33.81 4.29
N ILE A 383 2.11 33.15 5.03
CA ILE A 383 1.94 33.00 6.48
C ILE A 383 2.08 34.36 7.16
N ARG A 384 3.11 35.14 6.81
CA ARG A 384 3.33 36.50 7.35
C ARG A 384 2.20 37.45 6.98
N GLY A 385 1.76 37.47 5.72
CA GLY A 385 0.62 38.29 5.30
C GLY A 385 -0.66 37.97 6.10
N GLY A 386 -0.86 36.72 6.47
CA GLY A 386 -1.96 36.32 7.35
C GLY A 386 -1.81 36.80 8.80
N THR A 387 -0.58 36.88 9.33
CA THR A 387 -0.33 37.38 10.70
C THR A 387 -0.68 38.86 10.86
N GLU A 388 -0.52 39.67 9.82
CA GLU A 388 -0.92 41.10 9.85
C GLU A 388 -2.44 41.29 10.07
N PHE A 389 -3.25 40.30 9.70
CA PHE A 389 -4.69 40.32 9.99
C PHE A 389 -5.01 39.96 11.45
N MET A 390 -4.08 39.31 12.17
CA MET A 390 -4.23 39.03 13.60
C MET A 390 -3.99 40.30 14.42
N ASP A 391 -2.94 41.05 14.11
CA ASP A 391 -2.56 42.26 14.85
C ASP A 391 -3.59 43.40 14.73
N LYS A 392 -4.31 43.47 13.60
CA LYS A 392 -5.36 44.48 13.37
C LYS A 392 -6.59 44.34 14.30
N LYS A 393 -6.73 43.26 15.07
CA LYS A 393 -7.78 43.12 16.11
C LYS A 393 -7.31 43.47 17.53
N GLY A 394 -6.00 43.60 17.77
CA GLY A 394 -5.45 43.95 19.09
C GLY A 394 -5.48 45.44 19.42
N GLY A 395 -5.85 46.29 18.45
CA GLY A 395 -6.05 47.73 18.63
C GLY A 395 -7.52 48.12 18.59
N LYS A 396 -8.25 47.83 19.67
CA LYS A 396 -9.51 48.49 20.00
C LYS A 396 -9.65 48.66 21.50
#